data_AF-A0A941MGF7-F1
#
_entry.id   AF-A0A941MGF7-F1
#
_cell.length_a   1.000
_cell.length_b   1.000
_cell.length_c   1.000
_cell.angle_alpha   90.00
_cell.angle_beta   90.00
_cell.angle_gamma   90.00
#
_symmetry.space_group_name_H-M   'P 1'
#
loop_
_entity.id
_entity.type
_entity.pdbx_description
1 polymer ?
#
loop_
_entity_poly.entity_id
_entity_poly.type
_entity_poly.pdbx_seq_one_letter_code
_entity_poly.pdbx_strand_id
1 'polypeptide(L)' 'NFGSDHATPYLDSWLNFIGIGPVEHIDVAPTVVNADFATTRAAAASRAVAAARTLPRA' A
#
# COMPACT_ATOMS: atom_id res chain seq x y z
N ASN A 1 18.82 7.41 6.08
CA ASN A 1 18.38 6.94 4.76
C ASN A 1 17.03 7.60 4.47
N PHE A 2 16.98 8.68 3.70
CA PHE A 2 15.70 9.35 3.40
C PHE A 2 14.83 8.38 2.58
N GLY A 3 13.61 8.10 3.05
CA GLY A 3 12.70 7.15 2.39
C GLY A 3 12.80 5.70 2.86
N SER A 4 13.34 5.44 4.06
CA SER A 4 13.20 4.11 4.68
C SER A 4 11.84 3.98 5.35
N ASP A 5 10.97 3.16 4.79
CA ASP A 5 9.69 2.81 5.38
C ASP A 5 9.89 1.76 6.47
N HIS A 6 9.77 2.21 7.72
CA HIS A 6 9.81 1.35 8.90
C HIS A 6 8.42 1.00 9.44
N ALA A 7 7.37 1.66 8.93
CA ALA A 7 6.01 1.49 9.40
C ALA A 7 5.38 0.24 8.80
N THR A 8 5.55 0.01 7.49
CA THR A 8 4.97 -1.14 6.79
C THR A 8 5.45 -2.48 7.37
N PRO A 9 6.76 -2.74 7.57
CA PRO A 9 7.21 -4.02 8.13
C PRO A 9 6.70 -4.29 9.55
N TYR A 10 6.54 -3.23 10.36
CA TYR A 10 5.99 -3.34 11.70
C TYR A 10 4.50 -3.72 11.65
N LEU A 11 3.72 -3.04 10.82
CA LEU A 11 2.29 -3.30 10.65
C LEU A 11 2.05 -4.71 10.11
N ASP A 12 2.84 -5.16 9.14
CA ASP A 12 2.74 -6.51 8.57
C ASP A 12 2.98 -7.57 9.63
N SER A 13 4.02 -7.38 10.43
CA SER A 13 4.36 -8.30 11.52
C SER A 13 3.21 -8.38 12.53
N TRP A 14 2.60 -7.25 12.86
CA TRP A 14 1.51 -7.18 13.82
C TRP A 14 0.21 -7.79 13.27
N LEU A 15 -0.17 -7.49 12.03
CA LEU A 15 -1.35 -8.05 11.36
C LEU A 15 -1.25 -9.57 11.22
N ASN A 16 -0.08 -10.07 10.81
CA ASN A 16 0.18 -11.51 10.74
C ASN A 16 0.12 -12.15 12.13
N PHE A 17 0.67 -11.49 13.17
CA PHE A 17 0.64 -12.00 14.54
C PHE A 17 -0.79 -12.22 15.06
N ILE A 18 -1.72 -11.30 14.75
CA ILE A 18 -3.14 -11.41 15.14
C ILE A 18 -3.97 -12.29 14.16
N GLY A 19 -3.32 -12.91 13.18
CA GLY A 19 -3.96 -13.82 12.23
C GLY A 19 -4.72 -13.12 11.10
N ILE A 20 -4.51 -11.82 10.89
CA ILE A 20 -5.05 -11.10 9.72
C ILE A 20 -4.11 -11.32 8.54
N GLY A 21 -4.59 -12.04 7.54
CA GLY A 21 -3.90 -12.23 6.27
C GLY A 21 -4.78 -12.95 5.25
N PRO A 22 -4.49 -12.80 3.95
CA PRO A 22 -3.41 -12.00 3.33
C PRO A 22 -3.69 -10.47 3.33
N VAL A 23 -2.61 -9.66 3.36
CA VAL A 23 -2.67 -8.18 3.36
C VAL A 23 -2.10 -7.64 2.05
N GLU A 24 -2.79 -6.70 1.41
CA GLU A 24 -2.33 -6.01 0.19
C GLU A 24 -1.89 -4.57 0.51
N HIS A 25 -0.71 -4.17 0.01
CA HIS A 25 -0.13 -2.85 0.21
C HIS A 25 -0.30 -1.98 -1.05
N ILE A 26 -0.73 -0.75 -0.84
CA ILE A 26 -0.84 0.26 -1.90
C ILE A 26 -0.11 1.52 -1.43
N ASP A 27 1.14 1.64 -1.89
CA ASP A 27 2.02 2.72 -1.48
C ASP A 27 1.89 3.93 -2.41
N VAL A 28 1.74 5.12 -1.81
CA VAL A 28 1.76 6.39 -2.55
C VAL A 28 2.76 7.31 -1.86
N ALA A 29 3.99 7.33 -2.37
CA ALA A 29 5.04 8.19 -1.85
C ALA A 29 5.25 9.40 -2.78
N PRO A 30 4.97 10.64 -2.31
CA PRO A 30 5.46 11.85 -2.96
C PRO A 30 6.95 11.98 -2.65
N THR A 31 7.80 11.26 -3.37
CA THR A 31 9.24 11.47 -3.22
C THR A 31 9.66 12.68 -4.05
N VAL A 32 10.69 13.39 -3.60
CA VAL A 32 11.38 14.44 -4.38
C VAL A 32 11.89 13.96 -5.75
N VAL A 33 11.91 12.64 -5.98
CA VAL A 33 12.34 11.98 -7.21
C VAL A 33 11.16 11.53 -8.09
N ASN A 34 9.92 11.68 -7.61
CA ASN A 34 8.72 11.34 -8.37
C ASN A 34 8.21 12.57 -9.12
N ALA A 35 8.75 12.80 -10.31
CA ALA A 35 8.42 13.93 -11.16
C ALA A 35 6.93 13.97 -11.60
N ASP A 36 6.23 12.84 -11.53
CA ASP A 36 4.81 12.73 -11.90
C ASP A 36 3.98 12.04 -10.80
N PHE A 37 3.85 12.75 -9.69
CA PHE A 37 3.02 12.33 -8.56
C PHE A 37 1.56 12.07 -8.98
N ALA A 38 1.01 12.86 -9.90
CA ALA A 38 -0.38 12.72 -10.34
C ALA A 38 -0.62 11.34 -10.99
N THR A 39 0.27 10.91 -11.87
CA THR A 39 0.19 9.58 -12.49
C THR A 39 0.37 8.47 -11.47
N THR A 40 1.34 8.58 -10.56
CA THR A 40 1.53 7.54 -9.52
C THR A 40 0.34 7.41 -8.58
N ARG A 41 -0.31 8.53 -8.22
CA ARG A 41 -1.56 8.52 -7.45
C ARG A 41 -2.71 7.88 -8.24
N ALA A 42 -2.86 8.19 -9.53
CA ALA A 42 -3.92 7.60 -10.36
C ALA A 42 -3.73 6.08 -10.54
N ALA A 43 -2.49 5.63 -10.68
CA ALA A 43 -2.16 4.21 -10.76
C ALA A 43 -2.47 3.48 -9.44
N ALA A 44 -2.10 4.07 -8.29
CA ALA A 44 -2.42 3.52 -6.98
C ALA A 44 -3.94 3.46 -6.71
N ALA A 45 -4.68 4.49 -7.11
CA ALA A 45 -6.14 4.49 -7.01
C ALA A 45 -6.78 3.38 -7.87
N SER A 46 -6.25 3.17 -9.09
CA SER A 46 -6.71 2.07 -9.96
C SER A 46 -6.46 0.70 -9.32
N ARG A 47 -5.30 0.51 -8.68
CA ARG A 47 -5.00 -0.71 -7.92
C ARG A 47 -5.96 -0.91 -6.73
N ALA A 48 -6.27 0.15 -5.99
CA ALA A 48 -7.21 0.09 -4.88
C ALA A 48 -8.61 -0.35 -5.33
N VAL A 49 -9.08 0.16 -6.47
CA VAL A 49 -10.36 -0.26 -7.05
C VAL A 49 -10.33 -1.72 -7.49
N ALA A 50 -9.22 -2.19 -8.05
CA ALA A 50 -9.07 -3.59 -8.44
C ALA A 50 -9.09 -4.51 -7.21
N ALA A 51 -8.32 -4.18 -6.17
CA ALA A 51 -8.28 -4.91 -4.90
C ALA A 51 -9.67 -5.00 -4.26
N ALA A 52 -10.39 -3.88 -4.20
CA ALA A 52 -11.74 -3.84 -3.64
C ALA A 52 -12.75 -4.75 -4.37
N ARG A 53 -12.52 -5.04 -5.66
CA ARG A 53 -13.37 -5.95 -6.44
C ARG A 53 -13.04 -7.43 -6.21
N THR A 54 -11.79 -7.73 -5.86
CA THR A 54 -11.33 -9.11 -5.63
C THR A 54 -11.50 -9.55 -4.18
N LEU A 55 -11.68 -8.61 -3.25
CA LEU A 55 -11.93 -8.93 -1.85
C LEU A 55 -13.31 -9.62 -1.70
N PRO A 56 -13.39 -10.72 -0.93
CA PRO A 56 -14.65 -11.36 -0.61
C PRO A 56 -15.55 -10.36 0.12
N ARG A 57 -16.81 -10.26 -0.31
CA ARG A 57 -17.81 -9.49 0.43
C ARG A 57 -18.15 -10.26 1.70
N ALA A 58 -18.02 -9.58 2.85
CA ALA A 58 -18.49 -10.06 4.14
C ALA A 58 -20.02 -10.19 4.17
#